data_AF-A0A4P5VKM3-F1
#
_entry.id   AF-A0A4P5VKM3-F1
#
_cell.length_a   1.000
_cell.length_b   1.000
_cell.length_c   1.000
_cell.angle_alpha   90.00
_cell.angle_beta   90.00
_cell.angle_gamma   90.00
#
_symmetry.space_group_name_H-M   'P 1'
#
loop_
_entity.id
_entity.type
_entity.pdbx_description
1 polymer ?
#
loop_
_entity_poly.entity_id
_entity_poly.type
_entity_poly.pdbx_seq_one_letter_code
_entity_poly.pdbx_strand_id
1 'polypeptide(L)'
;MTASPALSLATSPARTAPANLEWLDLDLQQRLAQAAGSAGLDATEACKLWVREGLERLEAEQAAAEAAGRCSLRTGTCTTGPVPLPVQQ
;
A
#
# COMPACT_ATOMS: atom_id res chain seq x y z
N MET A 1 -33.67 -7.13 -32.12
CA MET A 1 -33.42 -7.53 -30.72
C MET A 1 -32.18 -8.42 -30.71
N THR A 2 -30.99 -7.83 -30.54
CA THR A 2 -29.71 -8.52 -30.56
C THR A 2 -29.27 -8.79 -29.11
N ALA A 3 -29.30 -10.05 -28.70
CA ALA A 3 -28.81 -10.48 -27.39
C ALA A 3 -27.28 -10.43 -27.39
N SER A 4 -26.71 -9.62 -26.49
CA SER A 4 -25.27 -9.62 -26.21
C SER A 4 -24.94 -10.74 -25.21
N PRO A 5 -23.89 -11.55 -25.43
CA PRO A 5 -23.49 -12.56 -24.46
C PRO A 5 -22.77 -11.89 -23.27
N ALA A 6 -23.25 -12.17 -22.06
CA ALA A 6 -22.57 -11.78 -20.84
C ALA A 6 -21.28 -12.62 -20.70
N LEU A 7 -20.13 -11.95 -20.76
CA LEU A 7 -18.83 -12.50 -20.36
C LEU A 7 -18.85 -12.75 -18.86
N SER A 8 -19.16 -13.98 -18.46
CA SER A 8 -18.95 -14.47 -17.10
C SER A 8 -17.45 -14.61 -16.85
N LEU A 9 -16.81 -13.53 -16.40
CA LEU A 9 -15.52 -13.58 -15.74
C LEU A 9 -15.70 -14.36 -14.43
N ALA A 10 -15.53 -15.67 -14.52
CA ALA A 10 -15.34 -16.52 -13.36
C ALA A 10 -13.97 -16.18 -12.76
N THR A 11 -13.92 -15.12 -11.95
CA THR A 11 -12.82 -14.88 -11.01
C THR A 11 -12.85 -16.03 -10.01
N SER A 12 -12.09 -17.09 -10.31
CA SER A 12 -11.80 -18.13 -9.34
C SER A 12 -11.27 -17.44 -8.09
N PRO A 13 -11.88 -17.60 -6.90
CA PRO A 13 -11.24 -17.18 -5.69
C PRO A 13 -10.02 -18.09 -5.56
N ALA A 14 -8.83 -17.53 -5.81
CA ALA A 14 -7.59 -18.12 -5.36
C ALA A 14 -7.78 -18.32 -3.86
N ARG A 15 -8.09 -19.58 -3.47
CA ARG A 15 -8.24 -20.00 -2.09
C ARG A 15 -6.85 -19.88 -1.49
N THR A 16 -6.54 -18.65 -1.10
CA THR A 16 -5.23 -18.25 -0.61
C THR A 16 -5.05 -19.06 0.65
N ALA A 17 -4.06 -19.95 0.66
CA ALA A 17 -3.69 -20.68 1.87
C ALA A 17 -3.57 -19.67 3.03
N PRO A 18 -3.95 -20.02 4.27
CA PRO A 18 -3.76 -19.13 5.39
C PRO A 18 -2.30 -18.73 5.42
N ALA A 19 -2.02 -17.43 5.28
CA ALA A 19 -0.66 -16.93 5.33
C ALA A 19 -0.16 -17.23 6.74
N ASN A 20 0.86 -18.07 6.86
CA ASN A 20 1.41 -18.39 8.16
C ASN A 20 2.08 -17.13 8.72
N LEU A 21 1.61 -16.67 9.88
CA LEU A 21 2.05 -15.44 10.53
C LEU A 21 3.31 -15.64 11.39
N GLU A 22 3.99 -16.78 11.25
CA GLU A 22 5.21 -17.17 11.98
C GLU A 22 6.39 -16.21 11.82
N TRP A 23 6.38 -15.35 10.81
CA TRP A 23 7.39 -14.31 10.61
C TRP A 23 7.22 -13.10 11.54
N LEU A 24 6.05 -12.95 12.17
CA LEU A 24 5.80 -11.94 13.20
C LEU A 24 6.34 -12.43 14.54
N ASP A 25 6.89 -11.51 15.34
CA ASP A 25 7.22 -11.81 16.73
C ASP A 25 5.95 -12.06 17.57
N LEU A 26 6.12 -12.70 18.72
CA LEU A 26 5.00 -13.15 19.55
C LEU A 26 4.14 -11.98 20.07
N ASP A 27 4.74 -10.84 20.40
CA ASP A 27 4.00 -9.66 20.88
C ASP A 27 3.11 -9.12 19.76
N LEU A 28 3.67 -9.01 18.56
CA LEU A 28 2.95 -8.50 17.40
C LEU A 28 1.84 -9.46 16.95
N GLN A 29 2.06 -10.78 17.05
CA GLN A 29 1.01 -11.78 16.81
C GLN A 29 -0.16 -11.63 17.80
N GLN A 30 0.12 -11.44 19.09
CA GLN A 30 -0.92 -11.26 20.11
C GLN A 30 -1.72 -9.98 19.89
N ARG A 31 -1.03 -8.86 19.61
CA ARG A 31 -1.66 -7.58 19.31
C ARG A 31 -2.51 -7.65 18.05
N LEU A 32 -2.02 -8.31 17.00
CA LEU A 32 -2.76 -8.55 15.77
C LEU A 32 -4.02 -9.36 16.04
N ALA A 33 -3.92 -10.48 16.77
CA ALA A 33 -5.06 -11.32 17.10
C ALA A 33 -6.12 -10.57 17.93
N GLN A 34 -5.69 -9.77 18.91
CA GLN A 34 -6.60 -8.95 19.71
C GLN A 34 -7.30 -7.87 18.87
N ALA A 35 -6.55 -7.16 18.03
CA ALA A 35 -7.10 -6.14 17.15
C ALA A 35 -8.04 -6.75 16.11
N ALA A 36 -7.68 -7.89 15.52
CA ALA A 36 -8.49 -8.61 14.55
C ALA A 36 -9.81 -9.08 15.18
N GLY A 37 -9.74 -9.65 16.39
CA GLY A 37 -10.93 -10.03 17.16
C GLY A 37 -11.85 -8.85 17.46
N SER A 38 -11.28 -7.68 17.78
CA SER A 38 -12.06 -6.45 18.02
C SER A 38 -12.72 -5.92 16.74
N ALA A 39 -12.09 -6.15 15.58
CA ALA A 39 -12.60 -5.77 14.26
C ALA A 39 -13.54 -6.82 13.65
N GLY A 40 -13.72 -7.99 14.28
CA GLY A 40 -14.49 -9.11 13.72
C GLY A 40 -13.83 -9.75 12.48
N LEU A 41 -12.50 -9.65 12.36
CA LEU A 41 -11.72 -10.19 11.26
C LEU A 41 -10.91 -11.41 11.70
N ASP A 42 -10.62 -12.29 10.74
CA ASP A 42 -9.56 -13.29 10.92
C ASP A 42 -8.20 -12.59 11.01
N ALA A 43 -7.30 -13.09 11.85
CA ALA A 43 -5.97 -12.49 12.06
C ALA A 43 -5.17 -12.38 10.76
N THR A 44 -5.29 -13.36 9.87
CA THR A 44 -4.64 -13.38 8.55
C THR A 44 -5.19 -12.28 7.64
N GLU A 45 -6.51 -12.14 7.60
CA GLU A 45 -7.16 -11.12 6.76
C GLU A 45 -6.92 -9.71 7.30
N ALA A 46 -6.96 -9.53 8.61
CA ALA A 46 -6.58 -8.28 9.26
C ALA A 46 -5.12 -7.90 8.96
N CYS A 47 -4.21 -8.87 9.04
CA CYS A 47 -2.80 -8.66 8.69
C CYS A 47 -2.63 -8.19 7.25
N LYS A 48 -3.23 -8.89 6.27
CA LYS A 48 -3.16 -8.50 4.85
C LYS A 48 -3.69 -7.09 4.62
N LEU A 49 -4.83 -6.76 5.24
CA LEU A 49 -5.47 -5.46 5.08
C LEU A 49 -4.59 -4.34 5.64
N TRP A 50 -4.11 -4.49 6.87
CA TRP A 50 -3.31 -3.46 7.54
C TRP A 50 -1.90 -3.32 6.99
N VAL A 51 -1.28 -4.41 6.51
CA VAL A 51 0.00 -4.33 5.79
C VAL A 51 -0.17 -3.54 4.50
N ARG A 52 -1.25 -3.80 3.73
CA ARG A 52 -1.53 -3.05 2.50
C ARG A 52 -1.76 -1.56 2.81
N GLU A 53 -2.61 -1.25 3.77
CA GLU A 53 -2.90 0.14 4.17
C GLU A 53 -1.64 0.86 4.67
N GLY A 54 -0.78 0.16 5.44
CA GLY A 54 0.49 0.69 5.91
C GLY A 54 1.47 1.02 4.77
N LEU A 55 1.54 0.16 3.75
CA LEU A 55 2.35 0.39 2.55
C LEU A 55 1.83 1.58 1.74
N GLU A 56 0.54 1.61 1.45
CA GLU A 56 -0.10 2.73 0.72
C GLU A 56 0.13 4.07 1.43
N ARG A 57 0.02 4.09 2.76
CA ARG A 57 0.31 5.30 3.55
C ARG A 57 1.77 5.71 3.47
N LEU A 58 2.70 4.76 3.60
CA LEU A 58 4.13 5.05 3.51
C LEU A 58 4.51 5.60 2.13
N GLU A 59 3.97 5.02 1.05
CA GLU A 59 4.15 5.50 -0.32
C GLU A 59 3.60 6.92 -0.51
N ALA A 60 2.41 7.19 0.03
CA ALA A 60 1.82 8.52 -0.01
C ALA A 60 2.64 9.57 0.77
N GLU A 61 3.16 9.21 1.95
CA GLU A 61 4.04 10.07 2.74
C GLU A 61 5.36 10.37 2.03
N GLN A 62 5.97 9.36 1.39
CA GLN A 62 7.17 9.54 0.59
C GLN A 62 6.92 10.46 -0.62
N ALA A 63 5.83 10.21 -1.36
CA ALA A 63 5.44 11.06 -2.49
C ALA A 63 5.20 12.52 -2.05
N ALA A 64 4.57 12.71 -0.88
CA ALA A 64 4.36 14.04 -0.30
C ALA A 64 5.70 14.70 0.09
N ALA A 65 6.63 13.96 0.68
CA ALA A 65 7.96 14.47 1.04
C ALA A 65 8.81 14.84 -0.19
N GLU A 66 8.72 14.08 -1.28
CA GLU A 66 9.36 14.41 -2.56
C GLU A 66 8.70 15.61 -3.23
N ALA A 67 7.37 15.68 -3.22
CA ALA A 67 6.59 16.79 -3.76
C ALA A 67 6.72 18.07 -2.94
N ALA A 68 7.05 17.99 -1.64
CA ALA A 68 7.24 19.14 -0.77
C ALA A 68 8.38 20.09 -1.20
N GLY A 69 9.15 19.73 -2.23
CA GLY A 69 10.05 20.64 -2.92
C GLY A 69 11.30 20.97 -2.12
N ARG A 70 12.47 20.65 -2.67
CA ARG A 70 13.73 21.10 -2.10
C ARG A 70 13.90 22.59 -2.41
N CYS A 71 13.59 23.44 -1.43
CA CYS A 71 13.93 24.85 -1.51
C CYS A 71 15.43 25.01 -1.29
N SER A 72 16.16 25.44 -2.31
CA SER A 72 17.55 25.84 -2.15
C SER A 72 17.59 27.17 -1.41
N LEU A 73 18.03 27.17 -0.15
CA LEU A 73 18.26 28.39 0.64
C LEU A 73 19.31 29.30 0.00
N ARG A 74 20.16 28.77 -0.89
CA ARG A 74 21.24 29.51 -1.57
C ARG A 74 20.76 30.30 -2.79
N THR A 75 19.74 29.81 -3.50
CA THR A 75 19.22 30.42 -4.74
C THR A 75 17.79 30.95 -4.61
N GLY A 76 17.12 30.71 -3.47
CA GLY A 76 15.74 31.15 -3.25
C GLY A 76 14.71 30.43 -4.13
N THR A 77 15.11 29.35 -4.79
CA THR A 77 14.26 28.59 -5.71
C THR A 77 13.72 27.33 -5.04
N CYS A 78 12.40 27.21 -4.99
CA CYS A 78 11.71 25.98 -4.63
C CYS A 78 11.30 25.29 -5.93
N THR A 79 11.86 24.12 -6.21
CA THR A 79 11.48 23.32 -7.37
C THR A 79 10.48 22.26 -6.92
N THR A 80 9.26 22.33 -7.45
CA THR A 80 8.24 21.28 -7.36
C THR A 80 8.23 20.53 -8.68
N GLY A 81 8.66 19.27 -8.68
CA GLY A 81 8.70 18.42 -9.88
C GLY A 81 10.04 17.69 -10.07
N PRO A 82 10.06 16.64 -10.93
CA PRO A 82 11.26 15.85 -11.19
C PRO A 82 12.37 16.75 -11.74
N VAL A 83 13.57 16.63 -11.16
CA VAL A 83 14.76 17.38 -11.54
C VAL A 83 15.02 17.15 -13.04
N PRO A 84 15.00 18.18 -13.90
CA PRO A 84 15.44 18.01 -15.27
C PRO A 84 16.93 17.64 -15.24
N LEU A 85 17.25 16.44 -15.73
CA LEU A 85 18.64 16.02 -15.91
C LEU A 85 19.34 17.03 -16.84
N PRO A 86 20.58 17.43 -16.53
CA PRO A 86 21.31 18.35 -17.38
C PRO A 86 21.51 17.71 -18.76
N VAL A 87 20.90 18.31 -19.78
CA VAL A 87 21.17 17.97 -21.18
C VAL A 87 22.58 18.49 -21.46
N GLN A 88 23.55 17.59 -21.59
CA GLN A 88 24.88 17.99 -22.06
C GLN A 88 24.78 18.41 -23.53
N GLN A 89 25.24 19.63 -23.83
CA GLN A 89 25.48 20.12 -25.19
C GLN A 89 26.85 19.68 -25.68
#